data_AF-A0A530BFU0-F1
#
_entry.id   AF-A0A530BFU0-F1
#
_cell.length_a   1.000
_cell.length_b   1.000
_cell.length_c   1.000
_cell.angle_alpha   90.00
_cell.angle_beta   90.00
_cell.angle_gamma   90.00
#
_symmetry.space_group_name_H-M   'P 1'
#
loop_
_entity.id
_entity.type
_entity.pdbx_description
1 polymer ?
#
loop_
_entity_poly.entity_id
_entity_poly.type
_entity_poly.pdbx_seq_one_letter_code
_entity_poly.pdbx_strand_id
1 'polypeptide(L)'
;MTAPHLHLLGGFDFAGVGVKAPAFSRKARGMVAYLALQAGQAQSREKLAALLWSLNGEAQARMSLRQAVSSVRKAMSVTGGGRFLTDGANIALHLDDFDFDVARFEALAASTAIEDLERAVAVYRGDLLDGLGLREEPFEEWLRVERERLRAIVVSALDRLIIHYTAAGDPASCIRAALRLVAMEPLREDAHRALMRSYAAQGRINLALKQYELCRDALQRELRLMPEAET
;
A
#
# COMPACT_ATOMS: atom_id res chain seq x y z
N MET A 1 -4.56 -25.15 4.20
CA MET A 1 -5.75 -24.30 3.96
C MET A 1 -5.40 -22.92 4.47
N THR A 2 -5.51 -21.87 3.64
CA THR A 2 -5.09 -20.50 3.98
C THR A 2 -6.07 -19.86 4.96
N ALA A 3 -5.58 -19.16 5.97
CA ALA A 3 -6.41 -18.33 6.84
C ALA A 3 -7.14 -17.25 6.03
N PRO A 4 -8.30 -16.73 6.49
CA PRO A 4 -8.97 -15.65 5.78
C PRO A 4 -8.10 -14.39 5.77
N HIS A 5 -8.08 -13.71 4.62
CA HIS A 5 -7.18 -12.58 4.39
C HIS A 5 -7.82 -11.49 3.53
N LEU A 6 -7.39 -10.25 3.78
CA LEU A 6 -7.66 -9.08 2.97
C LEU A 6 -6.31 -8.46 2.64
N HIS A 7 -5.90 -8.58 1.38
CA HIS A 7 -4.71 -7.93 0.88
C HIS A 7 -5.09 -6.76 -0.02
N LEU A 8 -4.58 -5.58 0.31
CA LEU A 8 -4.80 -4.34 -0.43
C LEU A 8 -3.52 -3.72 -0.98
N LEU A 9 -2.33 -4.13 -0.51
CA LEU A 9 -1.04 -3.62 -0.98
C LEU A 9 -0.57 -4.39 -2.22
N GLY A 10 -0.67 -3.76 -3.39
CA GLY A 10 -0.44 -4.40 -4.69
C GLY A 10 -1.69 -4.98 -5.36
N GLY A 11 -2.88 -4.53 -4.94
CA GLY A 11 -4.16 -4.89 -5.54
C GLY A 11 -5.18 -5.39 -4.53
N PHE A 12 -6.38 -5.71 -4.98
CA PHE A 12 -7.45 -6.21 -4.11
C PHE A 12 -7.52 -7.75 -4.16
N ASP A 13 -7.26 -8.39 -3.02
CA ASP A 13 -7.47 -9.82 -2.82
C ASP A 13 -8.18 -10.07 -1.49
N PHE A 14 -9.27 -10.83 -1.56
CA PHE A 14 -10.11 -11.19 -0.42
C PHE A 14 -10.35 -12.69 -0.53
N ALA A 15 -9.87 -13.48 0.43
CA ALA A 15 -10.11 -14.91 0.40
C ALA A 15 -10.33 -15.47 1.80
N GLY A 16 -10.77 -16.73 1.82
CA GLY A 16 -11.07 -17.50 3.02
C GLY A 16 -10.55 -18.92 2.90
N VAL A 17 -10.80 -19.68 3.96
CA VAL A 17 -10.31 -21.05 4.10
C VAL A 17 -10.83 -21.96 2.97
N GLY A 18 -9.97 -22.26 2.00
CA GLY A 18 -10.29 -23.20 0.90
C GLY A 18 -11.20 -22.65 -0.20
N VAL A 19 -11.40 -21.32 -0.29
CA VAL A 19 -12.35 -20.69 -1.22
C VAL A 19 -11.63 -19.75 -2.21
N LYS A 20 -12.07 -19.73 -3.47
CA LYS A 20 -11.63 -18.75 -4.48
C LYS A 20 -12.13 -17.34 -4.13
N ALA A 21 -11.37 -16.30 -4.48
CA ALA A 21 -11.77 -14.92 -4.23
C ALA A 21 -13.20 -14.62 -4.73
N PRO A 22 -14.06 -13.96 -3.93
CA PRO A 22 -15.42 -13.64 -4.32
C PRO A 22 -15.42 -12.60 -5.44
N ALA A 23 -16.41 -12.71 -6.32
CA ALA A 23 -16.61 -11.75 -7.40
C ALA A 23 -17.23 -10.45 -6.86
N PHE A 24 -16.40 -9.53 -6.40
CA PHE A 24 -16.81 -8.17 -6.06
C PHE A 24 -16.78 -7.25 -7.27
N SER A 25 -17.82 -6.41 -7.39
CA SER A 25 -17.78 -5.24 -8.28
C SER A 25 -16.66 -4.28 -7.84
N ARG A 26 -16.13 -3.46 -8.76
CA ARG A 26 -15.07 -2.49 -8.42
C ARG A 26 -15.48 -1.57 -7.28
N LYS A 27 -16.74 -1.13 -7.25
CA LYS A 27 -17.28 -0.29 -6.16
C LYS A 27 -17.39 -1.04 -4.83
N ALA A 28 -17.74 -2.33 -4.85
CA ALA A 28 -17.75 -3.14 -3.62
C ALA A 28 -16.32 -3.33 -3.07
N ARG A 29 -15.31 -3.51 -3.94
CA ARG A 29 -13.90 -3.54 -3.54
C ARG A 29 -13.47 -2.22 -2.90
N GLY A 30 -13.79 -1.08 -3.52
CA GLY A 30 -13.53 0.24 -2.97
C GLY A 30 -14.20 0.46 -1.61
N MET A 31 -15.45 0.01 -1.44
CA MET A 31 -16.16 0.06 -0.16
C MET A 31 -15.48 -0.77 0.94
N VAL A 32 -15.10 -2.01 0.63
CA VAL A 32 -14.41 -2.89 1.58
C VAL A 32 -13.08 -2.28 2.00
N ALA A 33 -12.29 -1.81 1.03
CA ALA A 33 -11.02 -1.16 1.30
C ALA A 33 -11.20 0.07 2.19
N TYR A 34 -12.11 0.98 1.81
CA TYR A 34 -12.40 2.18 2.58
C TYR A 34 -12.73 1.84 4.04
N LEU A 35 -13.67 0.92 4.27
CA LEU A 35 -14.11 0.52 5.60
C LEU A 35 -13.04 -0.23 6.39
N ALA A 36 -12.23 -1.08 5.74
CA ALA A 36 -11.13 -1.78 6.39
C ALA A 36 -10.09 -0.80 6.97
N LEU A 37 -9.79 0.26 6.22
CA LEU A 37 -8.86 1.31 6.65
C LEU A 37 -9.42 2.23 7.74
N GLN A 38 -10.72 2.19 8.02
CA GLN A 38 -11.30 2.91 9.17
C GLN A 38 -11.11 2.18 10.51
N ALA A 39 -10.45 1.01 10.53
CA ALA A 39 -10.12 0.27 11.75
C ALA A 39 -11.32 0.05 12.70
N GLY A 40 -12.49 -0.30 12.14
CA GLY A 40 -13.71 -0.53 12.91
C GLY A 40 -14.50 0.74 13.28
N GLN A 41 -14.02 1.94 12.95
CA GLN A 41 -14.78 3.18 13.10
C GLN A 41 -16.02 3.17 12.20
N ALA A 42 -17.19 3.35 12.79
CA ALA A 42 -18.45 3.37 12.07
C ALA A 42 -18.54 4.57 11.11
N GLN A 43 -18.93 4.31 9.87
CA GLN A 43 -19.12 5.33 8.83
C GLN A 43 -20.60 5.44 8.47
N SER A 44 -21.09 6.66 8.27
CA SER A 44 -22.48 6.84 7.85
C SER A 44 -22.69 6.29 6.44
N ARG A 45 -23.87 5.71 6.22
CA ARG A 45 -24.27 5.19 4.91
C ARG A 45 -24.35 6.31 3.86
N GLU A 46 -24.72 7.51 4.28
CA GLU A 46 -24.76 8.71 3.44
C GLU A 46 -23.37 9.08 2.94
N LYS A 47 -22.35 9.11 3.84
CA LYS A 47 -20.97 9.38 3.47
C LYS A 47 -20.42 8.34 2.48
N LEU A 48 -20.68 7.05 2.72
CA LEU A 48 -20.27 6.00 1.79
C LEU A 48 -20.97 6.08 0.44
N ALA A 49 -22.26 6.44 0.44
CA ALA A 49 -23.02 6.65 -0.77
C ALA A 49 -22.43 7.81 -1.60
N ALA A 50 -22.14 8.94 -0.96
CA ALA A 50 -21.51 10.10 -1.59
C ALA A 50 -20.08 9.80 -2.06
N LEU A 51 -19.33 8.97 -1.34
CA LEU A 51 -17.96 8.59 -1.69
C LEU A 51 -17.88 7.73 -2.95
N LEU A 52 -18.74 6.71 -3.06
CA LEU A 52 -18.62 5.62 -4.04
C LEU A 52 -19.67 5.67 -5.17
N TRP A 53 -20.71 6.49 -5.02
CA TRP A 53 -21.79 6.68 -5.99
C TRP A 53 -22.17 8.16 -6.09
N SER A 54 -21.17 9.05 -6.15
CA SER A 54 -21.32 10.50 -6.23
C SER A 54 -22.13 10.97 -7.44
N LEU A 55 -22.06 10.22 -8.54
CA LEU A 55 -22.78 10.53 -9.80
C LEU A 55 -24.24 10.08 -9.79
N ASN A 56 -24.68 9.34 -8.76
CA ASN A 56 -26.02 8.80 -8.69
C ASN A 56 -26.93 9.71 -7.85
N GLY A 57 -28.21 9.79 -8.20
CA GLY A 57 -29.22 10.37 -7.31
C GLY A 57 -29.29 9.60 -5.98
N GLU A 58 -29.65 10.29 -4.89
CA GLU A 58 -29.58 9.77 -3.50
C GLU A 58 -30.26 8.40 -3.32
N ALA A 59 -31.46 8.21 -3.88
CA ALA A 59 -32.18 6.94 -3.79
C ALA A 59 -31.42 5.78 -4.47
N GLN A 60 -30.83 6.04 -5.64
CA GLN A 60 -30.04 5.07 -6.39
C GLN A 60 -28.73 4.75 -5.66
N ALA A 61 -28.04 5.77 -5.13
CA ALA A 61 -26.81 5.60 -4.36
C ALA A 61 -27.04 4.71 -3.11
N ARG A 62 -28.12 4.97 -2.36
CA ARG A 62 -28.52 4.14 -1.20
C ARG A 62 -28.85 2.70 -1.59
N MET A 63 -29.55 2.50 -2.72
CA MET A 63 -29.84 1.16 -3.22
C MET A 63 -28.56 0.40 -3.61
N SER A 64 -27.65 1.05 -4.35
CA SER A 64 -26.38 0.45 -4.74
C SER A 64 -25.50 0.11 -3.53
N LEU A 65 -25.47 0.97 -2.51
CA LEU A 65 -24.80 0.67 -1.24
C LEU A 65 -25.40 -0.57 -0.56
N ARG A 66 -26.73 -0.68 -0.47
CA ARG A 66 -27.39 -1.89 0.09
C ARG A 66 -27.00 -3.15 -0.66
N GLN A 67 -26.97 -3.11 -1.99
CA GLN A 67 -26.56 -4.24 -2.83
C GLN A 67 -25.08 -4.60 -2.61
N ALA A 68 -24.19 -3.61 -2.56
CA ALA A 68 -22.77 -3.83 -2.29
C ALA A 68 -22.56 -4.49 -0.91
N VAL A 69 -23.19 -3.95 0.15
CA VAL A 69 -23.13 -4.52 1.51
C VAL A 69 -23.66 -5.95 1.54
N SER A 70 -24.77 -6.23 0.86
CA SER A 70 -25.33 -7.59 0.76
C SER A 70 -24.36 -8.54 0.06
N SER A 71 -23.75 -8.13 -1.05
CA SER A 71 -22.78 -8.94 -1.79
C SER A 71 -21.54 -9.29 -0.97
N VAL A 72 -21.01 -8.32 -0.21
CA VAL A 72 -19.85 -8.51 0.65
C VAL A 72 -20.20 -9.38 1.86
N ARG A 73 -21.38 -9.19 2.47
CA ARG A 73 -21.85 -10.04 3.58
C ARG A 73 -21.96 -11.50 3.15
N LYS A 74 -22.48 -11.76 1.94
CA LYS A 74 -22.54 -13.11 1.37
C LYS A 74 -21.15 -13.71 1.20
N ALA A 75 -20.18 -12.93 0.71
CA ALA A 75 -18.81 -13.42 0.59
C ALA A 75 -18.17 -13.73 1.95
N MET A 76 -18.33 -12.87 2.96
CA MET A 76 -17.83 -13.08 4.32
C MET A 76 -18.39 -14.36 4.96
N SER A 77 -19.68 -14.63 4.76
CA SER A 77 -20.31 -15.87 5.25
C SER A 77 -19.73 -17.13 4.63
N VAL A 78 -19.18 -17.04 3.41
CA VAL A 78 -18.55 -18.17 2.72
C VAL A 78 -17.07 -18.31 3.13
N THR A 79 -16.36 -17.19 3.33
CA THR A 79 -14.93 -17.20 3.68
C THR A 79 -14.65 -17.54 5.14
N GLY A 80 -15.67 -17.47 6.01
CA GLY A 80 -15.55 -17.86 7.42
C GLY A 80 -14.90 -16.80 8.30
N GLY A 81 -15.08 -15.51 7.99
CA GLY A 81 -14.58 -14.42 8.83
C GLY A 81 -15.04 -13.05 8.33
N GLY A 82 -14.80 -12.03 9.15
CA GLY A 82 -15.20 -10.66 8.90
C GLY A 82 -16.71 -10.43 9.08
N ARG A 83 -17.09 -9.26 9.58
CA ARG A 83 -18.51 -8.91 9.74
C ARG A 83 -18.75 -7.42 9.61
N PHE A 84 -19.90 -7.07 9.03
CA PHE A 84 -20.41 -5.71 9.14
C PHE A 84 -21.20 -5.54 10.43
N LEU A 85 -20.83 -4.53 11.21
CA LEU A 85 -21.67 -3.99 12.28
C LEU A 85 -22.50 -2.85 11.71
N THR A 86 -23.81 -2.87 11.94
CA THR A 86 -24.75 -1.87 11.41
C THR A 86 -25.78 -1.51 12.46
N ASP A 87 -26.02 -0.22 12.67
CA ASP A 87 -27.04 0.32 13.58
C ASP A 87 -28.20 1.02 12.81
N GLY A 88 -28.30 0.75 11.49
CA GLY A 88 -29.28 1.35 10.59
C GLY A 88 -28.71 2.52 9.79
N ALA A 89 -28.11 3.50 10.46
CA ALA A 89 -27.54 4.71 9.84
C ALA A 89 -26.05 4.56 9.48
N ASN A 90 -25.33 3.75 10.24
CA ASN A 90 -23.89 3.54 10.12
C ASN A 90 -23.54 2.10 9.75
N ILE A 91 -22.32 1.95 9.26
CA ILE A 91 -21.70 0.66 8.96
C ILE A 91 -20.22 0.71 9.31
N ALA A 92 -19.76 -0.33 10.01
CA ALA A 92 -18.35 -0.60 10.27
C ALA A 92 -18.00 -1.98 9.73
N LEU A 93 -16.75 -2.16 9.28
CA LEU A 93 -16.21 -3.45 8.92
C LEU A 93 -15.25 -3.94 10.00
N HIS A 94 -15.55 -5.07 10.61
CA HIS A 94 -14.67 -5.77 11.53
C HIS A 94 -13.98 -6.93 10.81
N LEU A 95 -12.66 -7.00 11.00
CA LEU A 95 -11.75 -7.95 10.35
C LEU A 95 -10.98 -8.79 11.39
N ASP A 96 -11.57 -9.01 12.58
CA ASP A 96 -10.89 -9.61 13.74
C ASP A 96 -10.14 -10.92 13.43
N ASP A 97 -10.65 -11.74 12.51
CA ASP A 97 -10.05 -13.02 12.11
C ASP A 97 -9.27 -12.95 10.78
N PHE A 98 -9.25 -11.79 10.12
CA PHE A 98 -8.64 -11.60 8.82
C PHE A 98 -7.17 -11.18 8.93
N ASP A 99 -6.30 -11.82 8.15
CA ASP A 99 -4.98 -11.27 7.86
C ASP A 99 -5.13 -10.04 6.97
N PHE A 100 -5.06 -8.85 7.57
CA PHE A 100 -5.15 -7.57 6.88
C PHE A 100 -3.75 -6.99 6.66
N ASP A 101 -3.28 -6.98 5.41
CA ASP A 101 -1.90 -6.62 5.10
C ASP A 101 -1.55 -5.16 5.42
N VAL A 102 -2.46 -4.20 5.26
CA VAL A 102 -2.21 -2.80 5.61
C VAL A 102 -1.98 -2.65 7.11
N ALA A 103 -2.87 -3.18 7.95
CA ALA A 103 -2.71 -3.10 9.40
C ALA A 103 -1.42 -3.80 9.88
N ARG A 104 -1.09 -4.95 9.29
CA ARG A 104 0.18 -5.64 9.56
C ARG A 104 1.39 -4.81 9.12
N PHE A 105 1.34 -4.23 7.92
CA PHE A 105 2.41 -3.38 7.39
C PHE A 105 2.66 -2.18 8.31
N GLU A 106 1.62 -1.48 8.72
CA GLU A 106 1.74 -0.31 9.60
C GLU A 106 2.31 -0.68 10.97
N ALA A 107 1.83 -1.78 11.57
CA ALA A 107 2.34 -2.25 12.86
C ALA A 107 3.84 -2.62 12.79
N LEU A 108 4.25 -3.30 11.71
CA LEU A 108 5.65 -3.65 11.50
C LEU A 108 6.53 -2.42 11.22
N ALA A 109 6.04 -1.48 10.41
CA ALA A 109 6.78 -0.26 10.06
C ALA A 109 6.95 0.69 11.25
N ALA A 110 6.03 0.66 12.21
CA ALA A 110 6.13 1.40 13.47
C ALA A 110 7.19 0.83 14.44
N SER A 111 7.65 -0.41 14.23
CA SER A 111 8.66 -1.05 15.08
C SER A 111 10.04 -0.40 14.93
N THR A 112 10.87 -0.54 15.97
CA THR A 112 12.29 -0.19 15.94
C THR A 112 13.19 -1.34 15.52
N ALA A 113 12.69 -2.59 15.57
CA ALA A 113 13.45 -3.77 15.21
C ALA A 113 13.68 -3.86 13.69
N ILE A 114 14.89 -4.20 13.28
CA ILE A 114 15.27 -4.26 11.86
C ILE A 114 14.50 -5.37 11.14
N GLU A 115 14.32 -6.52 11.81
CA GLU A 115 13.58 -7.67 11.30
C GLU A 115 12.12 -7.31 11.01
N ASP A 116 11.51 -6.46 11.85
CA ASP A 116 10.14 -6.00 11.62
C ASP A 116 10.07 -5.05 10.42
N LEU A 117 11.05 -4.15 10.25
CA LEU A 117 11.12 -3.28 9.07
C LEU A 117 11.31 -4.08 7.77
N GLU A 118 12.17 -5.11 7.78
CA GLU A 118 12.33 -6.02 6.66
C GLU A 118 10.99 -6.68 6.29
N ARG A 119 10.25 -7.15 7.29
CA ARG A 119 8.91 -7.73 7.11
C ARG A 119 7.91 -6.70 6.60
N ALA A 120 7.93 -5.45 7.10
CA ALA A 120 7.06 -4.38 6.63
C ALA A 120 7.27 -4.14 5.13
N VAL A 121 8.53 -3.98 4.72
CA VAL A 121 8.92 -3.80 3.32
C VAL A 121 8.50 -5.03 2.49
N ALA A 122 8.61 -6.25 3.00
CA ALA A 122 8.13 -7.45 2.30
C ALA A 122 6.61 -7.47 2.10
N VAL A 123 5.83 -6.97 3.06
CA VAL A 123 4.36 -6.90 2.99
C VAL A 123 3.87 -5.87 1.96
N TYR A 124 4.57 -4.73 1.82
CA TYR A 124 4.21 -3.66 0.86
C TYR A 124 4.45 -4.05 -0.60
N ARG A 125 3.64 -4.90 -1.21
CA ARG A 125 3.93 -5.43 -2.57
C ARG A 125 3.67 -4.45 -3.73
N GLY A 126 3.00 -3.34 -3.45
CA GLY A 126 2.66 -2.29 -4.41
C GLY A 126 1.70 -1.30 -3.78
N ASP A 127 1.27 -0.31 -4.56
CA ASP A 127 0.38 0.73 -4.07
C ASP A 127 -0.97 0.16 -3.63
N LEU A 128 -1.62 0.88 -2.71
CA LEU A 128 -2.94 0.51 -2.21
C LEU A 128 -3.93 0.37 -3.37
N LEU A 129 -4.60 -0.78 -3.46
CA LEU A 129 -5.56 -1.10 -4.50
C LEU A 129 -5.00 -0.90 -5.91
N ASP A 130 -3.76 -1.28 -6.17
CA ASP A 130 -3.18 -1.20 -7.51
C ASP A 130 -4.11 -1.83 -8.58
N GLY A 131 -4.23 -1.18 -9.74
CA GLY A 131 -5.17 -1.52 -10.80
C GLY A 131 -6.65 -1.23 -10.51
N LEU A 132 -7.02 -0.72 -9.33
CA LEU A 132 -8.36 -0.22 -9.03
C LEU A 132 -8.42 1.29 -9.27
N GLY A 133 -9.41 1.70 -10.07
CA GLY A 133 -9.84 3.09 -10.19
C GLY A 133 -11.35 3.11 -10.39
N LEU A 134 -12.02 4.03 -9.72
CA LEU A 134 -13.44 4.35 -9.81
C LEU A 134 -13.58 5.70 -10.51
N ARG A 135 -14.62 5.86 -11.33
CA ARG A 135 -14.98 7.17 -11.90
C ARG A 135 -15.79 7.97 -10.87
N GLU A 136 -15.23 8.10 -9.67
CA GLU A 136 -15.86 8.68 -8.48
C GLU A 136 -14.83 9.55 -7.76
N GLU A 137 -14.81 10.85 -8.09
CA GLU A 137 -13.75 11.77 -7.64
C GLU A 137 -13.52 11.77 -6.13
N PRO A 138 -14.56 11.75 -5.25
CA PRO A 138 -14.33 11.70 -3.80
C PRO A 138 -13.56 10.44 -3.36
N PHE A 139 -13.78 9.30 -4.01
CA PHE A 139 -13.05 8.07 -3.72
C PHE A 139 -11.63 8.12 -4.26
N GLU A 140 -11.43 8.63 -5.48
CA GLU A 140 -10.09 8.76 -6.08
C GLU A 140 -9.19 9.71 -5.28
N GLU A 141 -9.74 10.80 -4.76
CA GLU A 141 -9.00 11.72 -3.89
C GLU A 141 -8.62 11.05 -2.57
N TRP A 142 -9.56 10.35 -1.92
CA TRP A 142 -9.25 9.56 -0.74
C TRP A 142 -8.16 8.51 -1.00
N LEU A 143 -8.26 7.79 -2.12
CA LEU A 143 -7.29 6.77 -2.49
C LEU A 143 -5.90 7.36 -2.75
N ARG A 144 -5.82 8.54 -3.37
CA ARG A 144 -4.55 9.25 -3.61
C ARG A 144 -3.87 9.62 -2.29
N VAL A 145 -4.61 10.24 -1.36
CA VAL A 145 -4.08 10.61 -0.04
C VAL A 145 -3.55 9.40 0.71
N GLU A 146 -4.32 8.30 0.67
CA GLU A 146 -3.97 7.09 1.40
C GLU A 146 -2.77 6.35 0.78
N ARG A 147 -2.67 6.31 -0.55
CA ARG A 147 -1.49 5.80 -1.25
C ARG A 147 -0.24 6.58 -0.86
N GLU A 148 -0.31 7.91 -0.85
CA GLU A 148 0.81 8.76 -0.47
C GLU A 148 1.24 8.51 0.98
N ARG A 149 0.27 8.40 1.90
CA ARG A 149 0.54 8.08 3.31
C ARG A 149 1.27 6.76 3.48
N LEU A 150 0.79 5.69 2.84
CA LEU A 150 1.41 4.35 2.93
C LEU A 150 2.77 4.30 2.23
N ARG A 151 2.92 5.03 1.12
CA ARG A 151 4.20 5.21 0.41
C ARG A 151 5.24 5.88 1.30
N ALA A 152 4.89 6.96 1.99
CA ALA A 152 5.78 7.65 2.92
C ALA A 152 6.26 6.73 4.06
N ILE A 153 5.40 5.85 4.56
CA ILE A 153 5.75 4.87 5.61
C ILE A 153 6.80 3.88 5.09
N VAL A 154 6.61 3.29 3.91
CA VAL A 154 7.58 2.31 3.38
C VAL A 154 8.89 2.98 2.97
N VAL A 155 8.86 4.21 2.46
CA VAL A 155 10.07 5.02 2.18
C VAL A 155 10.88 5.22 3.46
N SER A 156 10.22 5.62 4.56
CA SER A 156 10.88 5.78 5.87
C SER A 156 11.47 4.47 6.39
N ALA A 157 10.77 3.34 6.23
CA ALA A 157 11.29 2.03 6.60
C ALA A 157 12.53 1.65 5.77
N LEU A 158 12.51 1.90 4.46
CA LEU A 158 13.65 1.66 3.56
C LEU A 158 14.85 2.53 3.92
N ASP A 159 14.65 3.82 4.21
CA ASP A 159 15.71 4.72 4.66
C ASP A 159 16.42 4.18 5.91
N ARG A 160 15.66 3.75 6.91
CA ARG A 160 16.19 3.15 8.15
C ARG A 160 16.97 1.87 7.88
N LEU A 161 16.48 1.00 6.98
CA LEU A 161 17.19 -0.20 6.57
C LEU A 161 18.50 0.11 5.84
N ILE A 162 18.50 1.09 4.93
CA ILE A 162 19.70 1.53 4.20
C ILE A 162 20.78 2.03 5.16
N ILE A 163 20.40 2.87 6.14
CA ILE A 163 21.30 3.36 7.18
C ILE A 163 21.87 2.18 7.99
N HIS A 164 21.02 1.26 8.42
CA HIS A 164 21.42 0.09 9.19
C HIS A 164 22.43 -0.79 8.42
N TYR A 165 22.12 -1.20 7.20
CA TYR A 165 23.01 -2.08 6.42
C TYR A 165 24.31 -1.39 6.01
N THR A 166 24.27 -0.07 5.79
CA THR A 166 25.49 0.72 5.55
C THR A 166 26.40 0.68 6.76
N ALA A 167 25.87 0.89 7.97
CA ALA A 167 26.63 0.82 9.22
C ALA A 167 27.13 -0.60 9.53
N ALA A 168 26.35 -1.61 9.20
CA ALA A 168 26.70 -3.02 9.39
C ALA A 168 27.72 -3.56 8.36
N GLY A 169 28.04 -2.79 7.32
CA GLY A 169 28.91 -3.26 6.23
C GLY A 169 28.28 -4.40 5.41
N ASP A 170 26.95 -4.41 5.26
CA ASP A 170 26.21 -5.38 4.43
C ASP A 170 25.76 -4.72 3.11
N PRO A 171 26.64 -4.68 2.09
CA PRO A 171 26.32 -4.04 0.83
C PRO A 171 25.25 -4.82 0.04
N ALA A 172 25.08 -6.12 0.29
CA ALA A 172 24.08 -6.92 -0.44
C ALA A 172 22.66 -6.53 -0.01
N SER A 173 22.43 -6.37 1.29
CA SER A 173 21.14 -5.94 1.82
C SER A 173 20.86 -4.46 1.57
N CYS A 174 21.90 -3.61 1.67
CA CYS A 174 21.79 -2.20 1.30
C CYS A 174 21.35 -2.01 -0.16
N ILE A 175 21.92 -2.77 -1.11
CA ILE A 175 21.52 -2.70 -2.52
C ILE A 175 20.04 -3.08 -2.70
N ARG A 176 19.55 -4.13 -2.04
CA ARG A 176 18.14 -4.54 -2.17
C ARG A 176 17.19 -3.44 -1.68
N ALA A 177 17.49 -2.84 -0.52
CA ALA A 177 16.67 -1.75 0.03
C ALA A 177 16.75 -0.49 -0.86
N ALA A 178 17.95 -0.07 -1.25
CA ALA A 178 18.15 1.15 -2.02
C ALA A 178 17.62 1.06 -3.46
N LEU A 179 17.71 -0.10 -4.12
CA LEU A 179 17.06 -0.31 -5.43
C LEU A 179 15.55 -0.11 -5.35
N ARG A 180 14.94 -0.62 -4.28
CA ARG A 180 13.51 -0.47 -4.07
C ARG A 180 13.13 0.98 -3.77
N LEU A 181 13.94 1.67 -2.96
CA LEU A 181 13.74 3.09 -2.70
C LEU A 181 13.86 3.92 -3.98
N VAL A 182 14.89 3.70 -4.80
CA VAL A 182 15.05 4.41 -6.10
C VAL A 182 13.91 4.12 -7.07
N ALA A 183 13.35 2.90 -7.07
CA ALA A 183 12.19 2.60 -7.90
C ALA A 183 10.93 3.40 -7.48
N MET A 184 10.83 3.76 -6.20
CA MET A 184 9.74 4.57 -5.66
C MET A 184 10.07 6.06 -5.79
N GLU A 185 11.28 6.48 -5.45
CA GLU A 185 11.72 7.86 -5.43
C GLU A 185 12.97 8.04 -6.32
N PRO A 186 12.81 8.09 -7.66
CA PRO A 186 13.95 8.14 -8.59
C PRO A 186 14.82 9.39 -8.47
N LEU A 187 14.35 10.41 -7.75
CA LEU A 187 15.03 11.68 -7.55
C LEU A 187 15.78 11.74 -6.20
N ARG A 188 15.74 10.68 -5.39
CA ARG A 188 16.45 10.60 -4.10
C ARG A 188 17.93 10.30 -4.30
N GLU A 189 18.74 11.34 -4.41
CA GLU A 189 20.19 11.23 -4.61
C GLU A 189 20.91 10.38 -3.55
N ASP A 190 20.49 10.48 -2.30
CA ASP A 190 21.05 9.70 -1.20
C ASP A 190 20.86 8.18 -1.36
N ALA A 191 19.72 7.75 -1.89
CA ALA A 191 19.47 6.35 -2.24
C ALA A 191 20.37 5.90 -3.40
N HIS A 192 20.57 6.75 -4.41
CA HIS A 192 21.54 6.50 -5.48
C HIS A 192 22.98 6.41 -4.94
N ARG A 193 23.38 7.31 -4.02
CA ARG A 193 24.69 7.27 -3.35
C ARG A 193 24.90 5.99 -2.55
N ALA A 194 23.88 5.53 -1.83
CA ALA A 194 23.93 4.26 -1.09
C ALA A 194 24.20 3.06 -2.04
N LEU A 195 23.56 3.04 -3.21
CA LEU A 195 23.83 2.04 -4.25
C LEU A 195 25.25 2.13 -4.79
N MET A 196 25.71 3.33 -5.14
CA MET A 196 27.06 3.55 -5.65
C MET A 196 28.13 3.07 -4.67
N ARG A 197 28.02 3.46 -3.40
CA ARG A 197 28.94 3.04 -2.33
C ARG A 197 28.90 1.52 -2.13
N SER A 198 27.70 0.93 -2.12
CA SER A 198 27.54 -0.53 -1.95
C SER A 198 28.10 -1.34 -3.13
N TYR A 199 27.93 -0.86 -4.37
CA TYR A 199 28.55 -1.49 -5.54
C TYR A 199 30.07 -1.37 -5.51
N ALA A 200 30.61 -0.21 -5.15
CA ALA A 200 32.04 -0.01 -5.02
C ALA A 200 32.66 -0.90 -3.94
N ALA A 201 31.98 -1.06 -2.78
CA ALA A 201 32.41 -1.95 -1.70
C ALA A 201 32.48 -3.43 -2.13
N GLN A 202 31.71 -3.84 -3.14
CA GLN A 202 31.77 -5.18 -3.74
C GLN A 202 32.75 -5.27 -4.93
N GLY A 203 33.55 -4.24 -5.19
CA GLY A 203 34.45 -4.16 -6.35
C GLY A 203 33.73 -3.98 -7.70
N ARG A 204 32.43 -3.67 -7.70
CA ARG A 204 31.59 -3.55 -8.91
C ARG A 204 31.54 -2.11 -9.41
N ILE A 205 32.70 -1.51 -9.70
CA ILE A 205 32.84 -0.09 -10.06
C ILE A 205 31.98 0.30 -11.28
N ASN A 206 31.88 -0.57 -12.29
CA ASN A 206 31.04 -0.32 -13.47
C ASN A 206 29.56 -0.12 -13.12
N LEU A 207 29.05 -0.81 -12.09
CA LEU A 207 27.67 -0.64 -11.63
C LEU A 207 27.49 0.66 -10.84
N ALA A 208 28.50 1.08 -10.07
CA ALA A 208 28.47 2.37 -9.40
C ALA A 208 28.41 3.54 -10.41
N LEU A 209 29.28 3.52 -11.42
CA LEU A 209 29.26 4.53 -12.49
C LEU A 209 27.92 4.54 -13.25
N LYS A 210 27.40 3.36 -13.58
CA LYS A 210 26.08 3.25 -14.20
C LYS A 210 24.97 3.84 -13.33
N GLN A 211 25.04 3.66 -12.01
CA GLN A 211 24.05 4.22 -11.09
C GLN A 211 24.12 5.74 -10.99
N TYR A 212 25.31 6.33 -11.08
CA TYR A 212 25.48 7.79 -11.20
C TYR A 212 24.77 8.33 -12.43
N GLU A 213 24.99 7.71 -13.59
CA GLU A 213 24.36 8.12 -14.85
C GLU A 213 22.83 8.03 -14.75
N LEU A 214 22.29 6.97 -14.14
CA LEU A 214 20.84 6.86 -13.86
C LEU A 214 20.32 7.98 -12.96
N CYS A 215 21.08 8.38 -11.93
CA CYS A 215 20.73 9.50 -11.06
C CYS A 215 20.65 10.81 -11.84
N ARG A 216 21.73 11.11 -12.58
CA ARG A 216 21.86 12.34 -13.38
C ARG A 216 20.73 12.43 -14.39
N ASP A 217 20.44 11.36 -15.12
CA ASP A 217 19.41 11.35 -16.15
C ASP A 217 18.01 11.55 -15.55
N ALA A 218 17.72 11.00 -14.36
CA ALA A 218 16.46 11.21 -13.66
C ALA A 218 16.28 12.67 -13.22
N LEU A 219 17.28 13.25 -12.55
CA LEU A 219 17.26 14.66 -12.10
C LEU A 219 17.18 15.64 -13.26
N GLN A 220 17.94 15.39 -14.32
CA GLN A 220 17.94 16.25 -15.50
C GLN A 220 16.58 16.23 -16.21
N ARG A 221 15.93 15.06 -16.30
CA ARG A 221 14.63 14.92 -16.95
C ARG A 221 13.51 15.58 -16.17
N GLU A 222 13.42 15.34 -14.86
CA GLU A 222 12.28 15.79 -14.05
C GLU A 222 12.48 17.20 -13.49
N LEU A 223 13.71 17.56 -13.11
CA LEU A 223 14.01 18.81 -12.40
C LEU A 223 14.94 19.76 -13.15
N ARG A 224 15.58 19.30 -14.24
CA ARG A 224 16.64 20.03 -14.97
C ARG A 224 17.82 20.41 -14.07
N LEU A 225 18.11 19.55 -13.11
CA LEU A 225 19.23 19.70 -12.17
C LEU A 225 20.30 18.65 -12.46
N MET A 226 21.53 18.97 -12.09
CA MET A 226 22.62 18.00 -12.01
C MET A 226 22.71 17.44 -10.59
N PRO A 227 23.27 16.23 -10.40
CA PRO A 227 23.54 15.69 -9.07
C PRO A 227 24.38 16.65 -8.22
N GLU A 228 24.15 16.61 -6.91
CA GLU A 228 24.96 17.29 -5.91
C GLU A 228 26.43 16.86 -5.97
N ALA A 229 27.35 17.69 -5.45
CA ALA A 229 28.77 17.37 -5.47
C ALA A 229 29.14 16.11 -4.66
N GLU A 230 28.30 15.76 -3.68
CA GLU A 230 28.39 14.55 -2.87
C GLU A 230 28.03 13.26 -3.64
N THR A 231 27.39 13.38 -4.80
CA THR A 231 26.85 12.28 -5.63
C THR A 231 27.80 11.90 -6.76
#